data_AF-A0A2T4VCJ9-F1
#
_entry.id   AF-A0A2T4VCJ9-F1
#
_cell.length_a   1.000
_cell.length_b   1.000
_cell.length_c   1.000
_cell.angle_alpha   90.00
_cell.angle_beta   90.00
_cell.angle_gamma   90.00
#
_symmetry.space_group_name_H-M   'P 1'
#
loop_
_entity.id
_entity.type
_entity.pdbx_description
1 polymer ?
#
loop_
_entity_poly.entity_id
_entity_poly.type
_entity_poly.pdbx_seq_one_letter_code
_entity_poly.pdbx_strand_id
1 'polypeptide(L)'
;MGGELSGEVAVVAAAAIKQTIRDWKAQDLFAGCPTPAAGLGATVYLWKGTYYVSISERFDRCGRARSGMLDWWEVFAVSPEGAVLGRHPFGY
;
A
#
# COMPACT_ATOMS: atom_id res chain seq x y z
N MET A 1 -0.60 -19.76 3.84
CA MET A 1 -1.78 -19.88 2.95
C MET A 1 -1.70 -18.74 1.94
N GLY A 2 -1.19 -19.00 0.74
CA GLY A 2 -1.24 -18.04 -0.36
C GLY A 2 -2.59 -18.19 -1.05
N GLY A 3 -3.53 -17.29 -0.75
CA GLY A 3 -4.81 -17.25 -1.43
C GLY A 3 -4.62 -16.76 -2.86
N GLU A 4 -5.38 -17.33 -3.78
CA GLU A 4 -5.48 -16.87 -5.17
C GLU A 4 -5.79 -15.36 -5.18
N LEU A 5 -4.98 -14.57 -5.91
CA LEU A 5 -5.22 -13.14 -6.07
C LEU A 5 -6.51 -12.97 -6.89
N SER A 6 -7.64 -12.72 -6.24
CA SER A 6 -8.84 -12.33 -6.99
C SER A 6 -8.55 -11.00 -7.70
N GLY A 7 -9.12 -10.81 -8.90
CA GLY A 7 -8.93 -9.57 -9.67
C GLY A 7 -9.29 -8.33 -8.86
N GLU A 8 -10.31 -8.42 -8.00
CA GLU A 8 -10.72 -7.36 -7.07
C GLU A 8 -9.62 -7.03 -6.06
N VAL A 9 -8.97 -8.05 -5.45
CA VAL A 9 -7.86 -7.84 -4.50
C VAL A 9 -6.70 -7.09 -5.16
N ALA A 10 -6.41 -7.38 -6.44
CA ALA A 10 -5.39 -6.66 -7.18
C ALA A 10 -5.79 -5.20 -7.45
N VAL A 11 -7.06 -4.95 -7.79
CA VAL A 11 -7.59 -3.60 -8.04
C VAL A 11 -7.51 -2.74 -6.77
N VAL A 12 -7.99 -3.26 -5.62
CA VAL A 12 -7.98 -2.49 -4.37
C VAL A 12 -6.57 -2.21 -3.86
N ALA A 13 -5.65 -3.19 -4.01
CA ALA A 13 -4.24 -2.98 -3.68
C ALA A 13 -3.60 -1.89 -4.55
N ALA A 14 -3.85 -1.92 -5.87
CA ALA A 14 -3.32 -0.92 -6.79
C ALA A 14 -3.89 0.48 -6.51
N ALA A 15 -5.17 0.58 -6.14
CA ALA A 15 -5.79 1.85 -5.76
C ALA A 15 -5.12 2.47 -4.53
N ALA A 16 -4.93 1.69 -3.46
CA ALA A 16 -4.27 2.15 -2.25
C ALA A 16 -2.81 2.57 -2.48
N ILE A 17 -2.05 1.80 -3.27
CA ILE A 17 -0.65 2.16 -3.64
C ILE A 17 -0.63 3.48 -4.42
N LYS A 18 -1.52 3.64 -5.41
CA LYS A 18 -1.60 4.90 -6.18
C LYS A 18 -1.95 6.09 -5.30
N GLN A 19 -2.89 5.92 -4.36
CA GLN A 19 -3.26 6.97 -3.43
C GLN A 19 -2.10 7.34 -2.50
N THR A 20 -1.39 6.35 -1.98
CA THR A 20 -0.20 6.56 -1.15
C THR A 20 0.84 7.42 -1.87
N ILE A 21 1.16 7.07 -3.12
CA ILE A 21 2.14 7.81 -3.93
C ILE A 21 1.68 9.26 -4.20
N ARG A 22 0.37 9.47 -4.42
CA ARG A 22 -0.20 10.81 -4.63
C ARG A 22 -0.06 11.68 -3.38
N ASP A 23 -0.28 11.10 -2.21
CA ASP A 23 -0.26 11.82 -0.93
C ASP A 23 1.17 12.04 -0.41
N TRP A 24 2.12 11.21 -0.83
CA TRP A 24 3.48 11.21 -0.29
C TRP A 24 4.42 12.20 -1.01
N LYS A 25 5.02 13.10 -0.23
CA LYS A 25 5.92 14.15 -0.73
C LYS A 25 7.41 13.76 -0.72
N ALA A 26 7.82 12.79 0.11
CA ALA A 26 9.21 12.35 0.25
C ALA A 26 9.54 11.19 -0.70
N GLN A 27 9.54 11.48 -2.00
CA GLN A 27 9.77 10.50 -3.07
C GLN A 27 11.22 9.97 -3.11
N ASP A 28 12.15 10.69 -2.47
CA ASP A 28 13.58 10.37 -2.37
C ASP A 28 13.86 9.08 -1.58
N LEU A 29 12.94 8.69 -0.69
CA LEU A 29 12.96 7.40 0.02
C LEU A 29 12.93 6.20 -0.93
N PHE A 30 12.31 6.35 -2.11
CA PHE A 30 12.20 5.30 -3.11
C PHE A 30 13.34 5.28 -4.14
N ALA A 31 14.34 6.17 -4.06
CA ALA A 31 15.40 6.17 -5.08
C ALA A 31 16.14 4.82 -5.09
N GLY A 32 16.45 4.31 -6.29
CA GLY A 32 16.91 2.94 -6.51
C GLY A 32 15.80 2.00 -7.00
N CYS A 33 14.52 2.33 -6.77
CA CYS A 33 13.41 1.61 -7.39
C CYS A 33 13.10 2.14 -8.81
N PRO A 34 12.61 1.28 -9.74
CA PRO A 34 12.15 1.71 -11.05
C PRO A 34 10.99 2.71 -10.98
N THR A 35 10.14 2.59 -9.96
CA THR A 35 9.07 3.54 -9.62
C THR A 35 8.86 3.57 -8.10
N PRO A 36 8.30 4.65 -7.53
CA PRO A 36 7.91 4.69 -6.12
C PRO A 36 7.02 3.51 -5.70
N ALA A 37 6.11 3.08 -6.57
CA ALA A 37 5.24 1.94 -6.33
C ALA A 37 5.99 0.63 -6.07
N ALA A 38 7.15 0.43 -6.70
CA ALA A 38 7.93 -0.80 -6.52
C ALA A 38 8.48 -0.95 -5.10
N GLY A 39 8.70 0.17 -4.40
CA GLY A 39 9.11 0.21 -3.00
C GLY A 39 7.97 0.07 -2.00
N LEU A 40 6.74 -0.23 -2.45
CA LEU A 40 5.57 -0.42 -1.60
C LEU A 40 5.04 -1.86 -1.68
N GLY A 41 4.47 -2.33 -0.58
CA GLY A 41 3.70 -3.56 -0.49
C GLY A 41 2.31 -3.28 0.05
N ALA A 42 1.32 -4.06 -0.38
CA ALA A 42 -0.05 -3.96 0.10
C ALA A 42 -0.47 -5.30 0.73
N THR A 43 -1.17 -5.22 1.86
CA THR A 43 -1.88 -6.34 2.48
C THR A 43 -3.36 -6.00 2.50
N VAL A 44 -4.19 -6.88 1.95
CA VAL A 44 -5.62 -6.64 1.78
C VAL A 44 -6.40 -7.53 2.75
N TYR A 45 -7.36 -6.93 3.46
CA TYR A 45 -8.28 -7.61 4.37
C TYR A 45 -9.72 -7.21 4.02
N LEU A 46 -10.63 -8.17 3.97
CA LEU A 46 -12.06 -7.91 3.72
C LEU A 46 -12.83 -8.00 5.03
N TRP A 47 -13.55 -6.94 5.40
CA TRP A 47 -14.39 -6.91 6.58
C TRP A 47 -15.70 -6.21 6.33
N LYS A 48 -16.82 -6.88 6.64
CA LYS A 48 -18.17 -6.37 6.46
C LYS A 48 -18.41 -5.77 5.06
N GLY A 49 -17.85 -6.39 4.02
CA GLY A 49 -17.99 -5.96 2.62
C GLY A 49 -17.10 -4.78 2.19
N THR A 50 -16.18 -4.32 3.04
CA THR A 50 -15.21 -3.27 2.72
C THR A 50 -13.79 -3.84 2.69
N TYR A 51 -13.00 -3.50 1.68
CA TYR A 51 -11.58 -3.85 1.66
C TYR A 51 -10.78 -2.83 2.46
N TYR A 52 -9.98 -3.33 3.38
CA TYR A 52 -8.98 -2.56 4.11
C TYR A 52 -7.61 -2.94 3.57
N VAL A 53 -6.86 -1.94 3.12
CA VAL A 53 -5.55 -2.13 2.50
C VAL A 53 -4.49 -1.45 3.36
N SER A 54 -3.65 -2.26 3.99
CA SER A 54 -2.48 -1.78 4.73
C SER A 54 -1.28 -1.69 3.79
N ILE A 55 -0.63 -0.53 3.77
CA ILE A 55 0.56 -0.26 2.98
C ILE A 55 1.80 -0.39 3.87
N SER A 56 2.80 -1.05 3.32
CA SER A 56 4.09 -1.28 3.97
C SER A 56 5.24 -0.88 3.07
N GLU A 57 6.31 -0.38 3.68
CA GLU A 57 7.54 -0.10 2.98
C GLU A 57 8.28 -1.38 2.62
N ARG A 58 8.76 -1.39 1.38
CA ARG A 58 9.56 -2.45 0.77
C ARG A 58 10.81 -1.86 0.12
N PHE A 59 11.50 -0.98 0.84
CA PHE A 59 12.76 -0.38 0.40
C PHE A 59 13.87 -1.40 0.12
N ASP A 60 13.75 -2.61 0.67
CA ASP A 60 14.58 -3.77 0.32
C ASP A 60 14.57 -4.03 -1.20
N ARG A 61 13.44 -3.81 -1.86
CA ARG A 61 13.29 -3.94 -3.32
C ARG A 61 13.99 -2.83 -4.11
N CYS A 62 14.32 -1.72 -3.46
CA CYS A 62 15.07 -0.60 -4.03
C CYS A 62 16.58 -0.68 -3.71
N GLY A 63 17.05 -1.77 -3.09
CA GLY A 63 18.45 -1.92 -2.66
C GLY A 63 18.81 -1.12 -1.40
N ARG A 64 17.82 -0.70 -0.61
CA ARG A 64 18.03 0.04 0.65
C ARG A 64 17.65 -0.79 1.87
N ALA A 65 18.23 -0.45 3.02
CA ALA A 65 17.87 -1.05 4.29
C ALA A 65 16.43 -0.67 4.68
N ARG A 66 15.72 -1.62 5.28
CA ARG A 66 14.32 -1.46 5.72
C ARG A 66 14.15 -0.55 6.95
N SER A 67 15.25 -0.12 7.55
CA SER A 67 15.29 0.70 8.78
C SER A 67 15.07 2.20 8.55
N GLY A 68 14.63 2.61 7.35
CA GLY A 68 14.45 4.02 7.00
C GLY A 68 13.24 4.69 7.67
N MET A 69 12.17 3.94 7.97
CA MET A 69 10.97 4.44 8.63
C MET A 69 10.38 3.35 9.52
N LEU A 70 10.52 3.50 10.83
CA LEU A 70 10.12 2.46 11.78
C LEU A 70 8.59 2.41 12.02
N ASP A 71 7.85 3.47 11.65
CA ASP A 71 6.45 3.62 12.04
C ASP A 71 5.48 4.04 10.91
N TRP A 72 5.85 3.88 9.63
CA TRP A 72 4.93 4.25 8.55
C TRP A 72 4.04 3.08 8.13
N TRP A 73 2.76 3.19 8.49
CA TRP A 73 1.69 2.30 8.05
C TRP A 73 0.45 3.11 7.69
N GLU A 74 0.05 3.07 6.42
CA GLU A 74 -1.22 3.67 5.99
C GLU A 74 -2.24 2.60 5.73
N VAL A 75 -3.44 2.81 6.25
CA VAL A 75 -4.57 1.91 6.00
C VAL A 75 -5.62 2.67 5.20
N PHE A 76 -6.05 2.08 4.09
CA PHE A 76 -7.11 2.61 3.25
C PHE A 76 -8.34 1.72 3.33
N ALA A 77 -9.52 2.33 3.41
CA ALA A 77 -10.76 1.65 3.06
C ALA A 77 -10.98 1.83 1.55
N VAL A 78 -11.20 0.73 0.83
CA VAL A 78 -11.35 0.71 -0.63
C VAL A 78 -12.57 -0.15 -0.97
N SER A 79 -13.39 0.30 -1.90
CA SER A 79 -14.51 -0.47 -2.42
C SER A 79 -14.04 -1.43 -3.56
N PRO A 80 -14.82 -2.47 -3.93
CA PRO A 80 -14.37 -3.55 -4.82
C PRO A 80 -13.88 -3.10 -6.21
N GLU A 81 -14.45 -2.01 -6.72
CA GLU A 81 -14.10 -1.31 -7.96
C GLU A 81 -12.85 -0.39 -7.86
N GLY A 82 -12.23 -0.28 -6.69
CA GLY A 82 -10.99 0.46 -6.46
C GLY A 82 -11.16 1.92 -6.04
N ALA A 83 -12.34 2.36 -5.62
CA ALA A 83 -12.51 3.71 -5.07
C ALA A 83 -12.03 3.77 -3.60
N VAL A 84 -11.18 4.75 -3.28
CA VAL A 84 -10.71 4.97 -1.91
C VAL A 84 -11.80 5.70 -1.12
N LEU A 85 -12.36 5.00 -0.14
CA LEU A 85 -13.44 5.48 0.72
C LEU A 85 -12.92 6.27 1.93
N GLY A 86 -11.68 5.99 2.36
CA GLY A 86 -11.08 6.66 3.51
C GLY A 86 -9.64 6.25 3.74
N ARG A 87 -8.90 7.07 4.50
CA ARG A 87 -7.51 6.86 4.88
C ARG A 87 -7.38 7.00 6.40
N HIS A 88 -6.71 6.06 7.03
CA HIS A 88 -6.29 6.15 8.43
C HIS A 88 -4.77 6.29 8.49
N PRO A 89 -4.25 7.48 8.84
CA PRO A 89 -2.80 7.75 8.77
C PRO A 89 -1.97 7.09 9.89
N PHE A 90 -2.59 6.29 10.78
CA PHE A 90 -1.90 5.68 11.94
C PHE A 90 -2.26 4.20 12.20
N GLY A 91 -2.80 3.47 11.22
CA GLY A 91 -3.10 2.04 11.41
C GLY A 91 -4.26 1.80 12.39
N TYR A 92 -4.45 0.56 12.86
CA TYR A 92 -5.48 0.25 13.88
C TYR A 92 -4.94 0.40 15.30
#